data_AF-A0A1L7CRN3-F1
#
_entry.id   AF-A0A1L7CRN3-F1
#
_cell.length_a   1.000
_cell.length_b   1.000
_cell.length_c   1.000
_cell.angle_alpha   90.00
_cell.angle_beta   90.00
_cell.angle_gamma   90.00
#
_symmetry.space_group_name_H-M   'P 1'
#
loop_
_entity.id
_entity.type
_entity.pdbx_description
1 polymer ?
#
loop_
_entity_poly.entity_id
_entity_poly.type
_entity_poly.pdbx_seq_one_letter_code
_entity_poly.pdbx_strand_id
1 'polypeptide(L)'
;MSEFYYNDPFNGGRRRIEAAEGSRYVVVRQRTGGPLEALECFADHDAARELVVGELERAARTVDELGYGEDVRVTHMNLKPMPVFDA
;
A
#
# COMPACT_ATOMS: atom_id res chain seq x y z
N MET A 1 16.97 -9.10 1.37
CA MET A 1 15.82 -8.30 0.90
C MET A 1 15.64 -8.63 -0.57
N SER A 2 14.40 -8.80 -1.01
CA SER A 2 14.05 -9.21 -2.38
C SER A 2 13.22 -8.11 -3.07
N GLU A 3 13.38 -7.99 -4.39
CA GLU A 3 12.55 -7.09 -5.20
C GLU A 3 11.24 -7.77 -5.61
N PHE A 4 10.15 -7.05 -5.41
CA PHE A 4 8.80 -7.43 -5.81
C PHE A 4 8.19 -6.33 -6.67
N TYR A 5 7.10 -6.67 -7.35
CA TYR A 5 6.22 -5.68 -7.95
C TYR A 5 4.77 -5.90 -7.56
N TYR A 6 4.00 -4.83 -7.63
CA TYR A 6 2.54 -4.84 -7.49
C TYR A 6 1.92 -3.88 -8.48
N ASN A 7 0.62 -4.02 -8.71
CA ASN A 7 -0.12 -3.06 -9.53
C ASN A 7 -0.66 -1.95 -8.63
N ASP A 8 -0.44 -0.70 -9.00
CA ASP A 8 -1.05 0.48 -8.39
C ASP A 8 -2.58 0.31 -8.47
N PRO A 9 -3.27 0.20 -7.31
CA PRO A 9 -4.71 -0.03 -7.27
C PRO A 9 -5.54 1.17 -7.74
N PHE A 10 -4.94 2.36 -7.81
CA PHE A 10 -5.64 3.61 -8.10
C PHE A 10 -5.37 4.11 -9.52
N ASN A 11 -4.18 3.85 -10.06
CA ASN A 11 -3.76 4.34 -11.38
C ASN A 11 -3.37 3.22 -12.37
N GLY A 12 -3.37 1.95 -11.95
CA GLY A 12 -3.14 0.79 -12.82
C GLY A 12 -1.69 0.53 -13.28
N GLY A 13 -0.73 1.39 -12.89
CA GLY A 13 0.68 1.23 -13.21
C GLY A 13 1.38 0.13 -12.39
N ARG A 14 2.42 -0.51 -12.92
CA ARG A 14 3.26 -1.43 -12.13
C ARG A 14 4.24 -0.64 -11.27
N ARG A 15 4.36 -1.00 -9.99
CA ARG A 15 5.28 -0.39 -9.02
C ARG A 15 6.22 -1.47 -8.50
N ARG A 16 7.48 -1.10 -8.26
CA ARG A 16 8.51 -1.96 -7.66
C ARG A 16 8.69 -1.60 -6.20
N ILE A 17 9.05 -2.58 -5.38
CA ILE A 17 9.34 -2.40 -3.96
C ILE A 17 10.34 -3.44 -3.48
N GLU A 18 11.23 -3.04 -2.58
CA GLU A 18 12.09 -3.96 -1.84
C GLU A 18 11.39 -4.37 -0.53
N ALA A 19 11.33 -5.67 -0.26
CA ALA A 19 10.70 -6.19 0.95
C ALA A 19 11.49 -7.38 1.53
N ALA A 20 11.11 -7.79 2.73
CA ALA A 20 11.64 -9.02 3.32
C ALA A 20 11.27 -10.24 2.45
N GLU A 21 12.13 -11.26 2.47
CA GLU A 21 11.78 -12.53 1.86
C GLU A 21 10.55 -13.12 2.55
N GLY A 22 9.59 -13.61 1.76
CA GLY A 22 8.32 -14.12 2.26
C GLY A 22 7.20 -13.08 2.39
N SER A 23 7.47 -11.79 2.16
CA SER A 23 6.41 -10.78 2.01
C SER A 23 5.47 -11.13 0.85
N ARG A 24 4.17 -11.07 1.09
CA ARG A 24 3.10 -11.40 0.13
C ARG A 24 2.17 -10.23 -0.15
N TYR A 25 2.09 -9.28 0.76
CA TYR A 25 1.21 -8.12 0.66
C TYR A 25 1.99 -6.84 0.90
N VAL A 26 1.59 -5.77 0.25
CA VAL A 26 2.01 -4.40 0.54
C VAL A 26 0.78 -3.55 0.81
N VAL A 27 0.78 -2.81 1.92
CA VAL A 27 -0.24 -1.81 2.20
C VAL A 27 0.20 -0.49 1.56
N VAL A 28 -0.71 0.11 0.80
CA VAL A 28 -0.46 1.36 0.08
C VAL A 28 -1.51 2.40 0.43
N ARG A 29 -1.08 3.65 0.43
CA ARG A 29 -1.88 4.82 0.74
C ARG A 29 -1.72 5.88 -0.34
N GLN A 30 -2.82 6.55 -0.69
CA GLN A 30 -2.77 7.73 -1.55
C GLN A 30 -3.73 8.79 -1.01
N ARG A 31 -3.18 9.98 -0.72
CA ARG A 31 -3.96 11.19 -0.47
C ARG A 31 -4.48 11.76 -1.79
N THR A 32 -5.62 12.42 -1.78
CA THR A 32 -6.14 13.09 -2.98
C THR A 32 -5.15 14.12 -3.52
N GLY A 33 -4.80 13.98 -4.81
CA GLY A 33 -3.76 14.78 -5.48
C GLY A 33 -2.31 14.42 -5.09
N GLY A 34 -2.10 13.49 -4.16
CA GLY A 34 -0.78 13.05 -3.70
C GLY A 34 -0.24 11.82 -4.43
N PRO A 35 1.06 11.52 -4.26
CA PRO A 35 1.65 10.29 -4.79
C PRO A 35 1.14 9.05 -4.07
N LEU A 36 1.25 7.89 -4.72
CA LEU A 36 1.07 6.60 -4.07
C LEU A 36 2.26 6.28 -3.17
N GLU A 37 1.97 6.03 -1.90
CA GLU A 37 2.92 5.66 -0.86
C GLU A 37 2.77 4.17 -0.52
N ALA A 38 3.89 3.46 -0.38
CA ALA A 38 3.90 2.13 0.23
C ALA A 38 4.22 2.28 1.71
N LEU A 39 3.37 1.73 2.58
CA LEU A 39 3.49 1.87 4.03
C LEU A 39 4.33 0.73 4.60
N GLU A 40 3.87 -0.51 4.42
CA GLU A 40 4.50 -1.69 5.01
C GLU A 40 4.17 -2.96 4.22
N CYS A 41 5.04 -3.97 4.32
CA CYS A 41 4.88 -5.26 3.68
C CYS A 41 4.64 -6.37 4.70
N PHE A 42 3.71 -7.26 4.41
CA PHE A 42 3.31 -8.36 5.30
C PHE A 42 3.38 -9.70 4.60
N ALA A 43 3.70 -10.75 5.36
CA ALA A 43 3.56 -12.13 4.90
C ALA A 43 2.10 -12.64 5.01
N ASP A 44 1.31 -12.01 5.89
CA ASP A 44 -0.05 -12.39 6.24
C ASP A 44 -1.09 -11.36 5.77
N HIS A 45 -2.25 -11.85 5.35
CA HIS A 45 -3.35 -11.02 4.83
C HIS A 45 -4.05 -10.24 5.95
N ASP A 46 -4.28 -10.86 7.11
CA ASP A 46 -5.03 -10.24 8.19
C ASP A 46 -4.24 -9.10 8.81
N ALA A 47 -2.92 -9.27 8.98
CA ALA A 47 -2.03 -8.18 9.39
C ALA A 47 -2.06 -6.99 8.41
N ALA A 48 -2.05 -7.24 7.09
CA ALA A 48 -2.16 -6.18 6.09
C ALA A 48 -3.53 -5.48 6.16
N ARG A 49 -4.61 -6.24 6.37
CA ARG A 49 -5.96 -5.72 6.53
C ARG A 49 -6.11 -4.87 7.80
N GLU A 50 -5.52 -5.29 8.92
CA GLU A 50 -5.51 -4.52 10.17
C GLU A 50 -4.88 -3.15 9.97
N LEU A 51 -3.74 -3.05 9.26
CA LEU A 51 -3.11 -1.77 8.96
C LEU A 51 -4.01 -0.90 8.05
N VAL A 52 -4.63 -1.48 7.02
CA VAL A 52 -5.58 -0.74 6.16
C VAL A 52 -6.71 -0.12 6.99
N VAL A 53 -7.33 -0.90 7.88
CA VAL A 53 -8.41 -0.41 8.75
C VAL A 53 -7.89 0.68 9.69
N GLY A 54 -6.72 0.49 10.31
CA GLY A 54 -6.13 1.47 11.22
C GLY A 54 -5.81 2.81 10.55
N GLU A 55 -5.32 2.80 9.31
CA GLU A 55 -5.09 4.03 8.54
C GLU A 55 -6.39 4.74 8.18
N LEU A 56 -7.43 3.99 7.77
CA LEU A 56 -8.74 4.56 7.47
C LEU A 56 -9.40 5.16 8.71
N GLU A 57 -9.31 4.49 9.86
CA GLU A 57 -9.78 5.03 11.14
C GLU A 57 -8.99 6.26 11.60
N ARG A 58 -7.69 6.35 11.27
CA ARG A 58 -6.90 7.54 11.54
C ARG A 58 -7.34 8.69 10.64
N ALA A 59 -7.48 8.46 9.34
CA ALA A 59 -7.95 9.46 8.38
C ALA A 59 -9.34 9.99 8.74
N ALA A 60 -10.25 9.12 9.18
CA ALA A 60 -11.59 9.50 9.63
C ALA A 60 -11.60 10.36 10.92
N ARG A 61 -10.59 10.20 11.78
CA ARG A 61 -10.42 11.01 13.00
C ARG A 61 -9.68 12.32 12.76
N THR A 62 -8.88 12.40 11.70
CA THR A 62 -8.24 13.64 11.27
C THR A 62 -9.27 14.49 10.56
N VAL A 63 -9.64 15.61 11.19
CA VAL A 63 -10.50 16.62 10.60
C VAL A 63 -9.63 17.80 10.21
N ASP A 64 -9.75 18.24 8.95
CA ASP A 64 -9.04 19.41 8.45
C ASP A 64 -9.62 20.72 8.99
N GLU A 65 -9.00 21.86 8.64
CA GLU A 65 -9.43 23.19 9.09
C GLU A 65 -10.86 23.56 8.65
N LEU A 66 -11.40 22.87 7.63
CA LEU A 66 -12.72 23.09 7.06
C LEU A 66 -13.78 22.12 7.64
N GLY A 67 -13.39 21.22 8.55
CA GLY A 67 -14.32 20.26 9.14
C GLY A 67 -14.51 18.97 8.34
N TYR A 68 -13.73 18.77 7.27
CA TYR A 68 -13.78 17.55 6.46
C TYR A 68 -12.75 16.53 6.93
N GLY A 69 -13.10 15.24 6.82
CA GLY A 69 -12.13 14.17 7.04
C GLY A 69 -11.03 14.18 5.97
N GLU A 70 -9.84 13.68 6.32
CA GLU A 70 -8.74 13.57 5.37
C GLU A 70 -9.13 12.63 4.20
N ASP A 71 -9.09 13.13 2.96
CA ASP A 71 -9.41 12.32 1.78
C ASP A 71 -8.23 11.40 1.41
N VAL A 72 -8.27 10.21 2.00
CA VAL A 72 -7.25 9.18 1.87
C VAL A 72 -7.85 7.88 1.35
N ARG A 73 -7.18 7.28 0.38
CA ARG A 73 -7.45 5.92 -0.08
C ARG A 73 -6.36 4.99 0.43
N VAL A 74 -6.74 3.89 1.07
CA VAL A 74 -5.82 2.89 1.60
C VAL A 74 -6.28 1.50 1.19
N THR A 75 -5.37 0.65 0.74
CA THR A 75 -5.66 -0.76 0.44
C THR A 75 -4.38 -1.59 0.50
N HIS A 76 -4.51 -2.91 0.40
CA HIS A 76 -3.39 -3.82 0.26
C HIS A 76 -3.36 -4.47 -1.13
N MET A 77 -2.15 -4.78 -1.62
CA MET A 77 -1.93 -5.43 -2.92
C MET A 77 -1.07 -6.68 -2.76
N ASN A 78 -1.35 -7.70 -3.56
CA ASN A 78 -0.49 -8.88 -3.65
C ASN A 78 0.85 -8.50 -4.30
N LEU A 79 1.94 -8.82 -3.61
CA LEU A 79 3.29 -8.76 -4.13
C LEU A 79 3.52 -9.94 -5.08
N LYS A 80 4.15 -9.64 -6.20
CA LYS A 80 4.59 -10.63 -7.19
C LYS A 80 6.10 -10.57 -7.27
N PRO A 81 6.80 -11.72 -7.33
CA PRO A 81 8.23 -11.72 -7.53
C PRO A 81 8.56 -11.02 -8.86
N MET A 82 9.66 -10.27 -8.90
CA MET A 82 10.13 -9.70 -10.15
C MET A 82 10.37 -10.81 -11.19
N PRO A 83 9.93 -10.63 -12.45
CA PRO A 83 10.27 -11.58 -13.50
C PRO A 83 11.80 -11.64 -13.62
N VAL A 84 12.37 -12.83 -13.40
CA VAL A 84 13.77 -13.09 -13.70
C VAL A 84 13.88 -13.06 -15.21
N PHE A 85 14.52 -12.04 -15.76
CA PHE A 85 14.95 -12.07 -17.15
C PHE A 85 16.23 -12.90 -17.16
N ASP A 86 16.15 -14.17 -17.56
CA ASP A 86 17.34 -14.95 -17.86
C ASP A 86 18.13 -14.21 -18.96
N ALA A 87 19.42 -13.97 -18.69
CA ALA A 87 20.36 -13.26 -19.57
C ALA A 87 20.90 -14.15 -20.69
#